data_AF-A0A9D3UV35-F1
#
_entry.id   AF-A0A9D3UV35-F1
#
_cell.length_a   1.000
_cell.length_b   1.000
_cell.length_c   1.000
_cell.angle_alpha   90.00
_cell.angle_beta   90.00
_cell.angle_gamma   90.00
#
_symmetry.space_group_name_H-M   'P 1'
#
loop_
_entity.id
_entity.type
_entity.pdbx_description
1 polymer ?
#
loop_
_entity_poly.entity_id
_entity_poly.type
_entity_poly.pdbx_seq_one_letter_code
_entity_poly.pdbx_strand_id
1 'polypeptide(L)'
;MTNSTESTSFGAFSCSRLVQLFPRHDTVQLDVGNFVQWQQHVRLIIEGYELQGFLDGTLPVLAHFMTSPDGNLTPNPEASVFIQQDKFLASWLLYTISMLLLSYFIFAKTACEIWSTANRLFAAATGAKLSRIKHDLHSIKKCTLIVKEYIAKIQNTCALLEASGSVVSEAEKVEVIFVTLSSNFDAVLTLASFSSDTLLF
;
A
#
# COMPACT_ATOMS: atom_id res chain seq x y z
N MET A 1 15.55 -2.91 -45.65
CA MET A 1 15.41 -2.56 -44.23
C MET A 1 14.39 -1.44 -44.13
N THR A 2 13.14 -1.77 -43.87
CA THR A 2 12.05 -0.81 -43.63
C THR A 2 11.50 -1.13 -42.25
N ASN A 3 11.75 -0.24 -41.30
CA ASN A 3 11.26 -0.36 -39.93
C ASN A 3 9.74 -0.20 -39.93
N SER A 4 9.04 -1.27 -39.62
CA SER A 4 7.63 -1.27 -39.25
C SER A 4 7.51 -0.75 -37.83
N THR A 5 7.03 0.48 -37.66
CA THR A 5 6.61 1.00 -36.37
C THR A 5 5.38 0.21 -35.94
N GLU A 6 5.55 -0.73 -35.02
CA GLU A 6 4.44 -1.36 -34.31
C GLU A 6 3.70 -0.28 -33.52
N SER A 7 2.60 0.21 -34.08
CA SER A 7 1.60 0.94 -33.33
C SER A 7 0.89 -0.05 -32.41
N THR A 8 1.38 -0.18 -31.18
CA THR A 8 0.72 -0.94 -30.12
C THR A 8 -0.67 -0.33 -29.92
N SER A 9 -1.70 -1.01 -30.42
CA SER A 9 -3.10 -0.60 -30.21
C SER A 9 -3.43 -0.79 -28.74
N PHE A 10 -3.24 0.25 -27.93
CA PHE A 10 -3.90 0.32 -26.64
C PHE A 10 -5.41 0.27 -26.91
N GLY A 11 -6.08 -0.71 -26.33
CA GLY A 11 -7.45 -1.08 -26.67
C GLY A 11 -8.39 0.13 -26.69
N ALA A 12 -9.18 0.24 -27.76
CA ALA A 12 -10.14 1.32 -27.96
C ALA A 12 -11.05 1.52 -26.73
N PHE A 13 -11.10 2.74 -26.20
CA PHE A 13 -12.01 3.13 -25.12
C PHE A 13 -13.41 3.31 -25.70
N SER A 14 -14.17 2.23 -25.77
CA SER A 14 -15.58 2.25 -26.19
C SER A 14 -16.53 2.51 -25.02
N CYS A 15 -17.62 3.23 -25.27
CA CYS A 15 -18.68 3.52 -24.29
C CYS A 15 -19.27 2.26 -23.63
N SER A 16 -19.24 1.12 -24.34
CA SER A 16 -19.66 -0.20 -23.83
C SER A 16 -18.80 -0.74 -22.68
N ARG A 17 -17.61 -0.18 -22.44
CA ARG A 17 -16.68 -0.57 -21.38
C ARG A 17 -16.70 0.34 -20.16
N LEU A 18 -17.62 1.31 -20.11
CA LEU A 18 -17.73 2.23 -18.97
C LEU A 18 -18.23 1.52 -17.71
N VAL A 19 -17.42 1.56 -16.66
CA VAL A 19 -17.83 1.13 -15.32
C VAL A 19 -18.48 2.32 -14.62
N GLN A 20 -19.82 2.30 -14.56
CA GLN A 20 -20.62 3.37 -13.96
C GLN A 20 -20.95 3.12 -12.49
N LEU A 21 -20.89 1.87 -12.05
CA LEU A 21 -21.26 1.42 -10.71
C LEU A 21 -20.09 0.68 -10.11
N PHE A 22 -19.47 1.30 -9.12
CA PHE A 22 -18.53 0.65 -8.23
C PHE A 22 -19.26 0.21 -6.95
N PRO A 23 -18.84 -0.89 -6.30
CA PRO A 23 -19.35 -1.26 -4.98
C PRO A 23 -19.15 -0.10 -4.01
N ARG A 24 -20.24 0.34 -3.36
CA ARG A 24 -20.23 1.47 -2.40
C ARG A 24 -20.43 1.01 -0.97
N HIS A 25 -21.19 -0.06 -0.75
CA HIS A 25 -21.70 -0.45 0.57
C HIS A 25 -20.72 -1.27 1.40
N ASP A 26 -19.74 -1.94 0.76
CA ASP A 26 -18.80 -2.85 1.44
C ASP A 26 -17.33 -2.41 1.37
N THR A 27 -17.06 -1.25 0.77
CA THR A 27 -15.69 -0.75 0.61
C THR A 27 -15.24 -0.13 1.93
N VAL A 28 -14.13 -0.64 2.47
CA VAL A 28 -13.48 -0.08 3.66
C VAL A 28 -13.29 1.42 3.46
N GLN A 29 -13.77 2.27 4.38
CA GLN A 29 -13.52 3.71 4.31
C GLN A 29 -12.10 4.01 4.81
N LEU A 30 -11.32 4.77 4.05
CA LEU A 30 -9.98 5.19 4.44
C LEU A 30 -10.04 6.05 5.69
N ASP A 31 -9.28 5.63 6.68
CA ASP A 31 -9.01 6.32 7.93
C ASP A 31 -7.51 6.19 8.27
N VAL A 32 -7.05 6.96 9.24
CA VAL A 32 -5.65 7.05 9.65
C VAL A 32 -5.07 5.68 10.05
N GLY A 33 -5.92 4.78 10.59
CA GLY A 33 -5.50 3.48 11.09
C GLY A 33 -5.45 2.35 10.06
N ASN A 34 -6.11 2.49 8.90
CA ASN A 34 -6.43 1.35 8.01
C ASN A 34 -5.91 1.51 6.58
N PHE A 35 -5.03 2.48 6.32
CA PHE A 35 -4.55 2.80 4.98
C PHE A 35 -4.09 1.58 4.17
N VAL A 36 -3.33 0.65 4.76
CA VAL A 36 -2.81 -0.54 4.06
C VAL A 36 -3.95 -1.44 3.59
N GLN A 37 -4.93 -1.69 4.46
CA GLN A 37 -6.09 -2.50 4.11
C GLN A 37 -6.95 -1.81 3.04
N TRP A 38 -7.18 -0.50 3.19
CA TRP A 38 -7.88 0.31 2.20
C TRP A 38 -7.18 0.26 0.83
N GLN A 39 -5.87 0.47 0.81
CA GLN A 39 -5.04 0.49 -0.39
C GLN A 39 -5.11 -0.85 -1.12
N GLN A 40 -4.98 -1.97 -0.38
CA GLN A 40 -5.10 -3.31 -0.94
C GLN A 40 -6.50 -3.55 -1.54
N HIS A 41 -7.56 -3.17 -0.83
CA HIS A 41 -8.93 -3.37 -1.28
C HIS A 41 -9.22 -2.58 -2.56
N VAL A 42 -8.85 -1.29 -2.58
CA VAL A 42 -9.02 -0.44 -3.76
C VAL A 42 -8.24 -1.01 -4.94
N ARG A 43 -6.99 -1.43 -4.74
CA ARG A 43 -6.17 -2.03 -5.80
C ARG A 43 -6.85 -3.27 -6.41
N LEU A 44 -7.33 -4.20 -5.59
CA LEU A 44 -8.00 -5.41 -6.06
C LEU A 44 -9.27 -5.12 -6.87
N ILE A 45 -10.10 -4.18 -6.40
CA ILE A 45 -11.31 -3.77 -7.14
C ILE A 45 -10.92 -3.21 -8.51
N ILE A 46 -9.93 -2.31 -8.55
CA ILE A 46 -9.55 -1.61 -9.77
C ILE A 46 -8.86 -2.52 -10.78
N GLU A 47 -8.02 -3.44 -10.32
CA GLU A 47 -7.42 -4.49 -11.16
C GLU A 47 -8.51 -5.42 -11.72
N GLY A 48 -9.54 -5.75 -10.93
CA GLY A 48 -10.69 -6.56 -11.40
C GLY A 48 -11.52 -5.89 -12.50
N TYR A 49 -11.50 -4.56 -12.59
CA TYR A 49 -12.14 -3.79 -13.67
C TYR A 49 -11.17 -3.39 -14.79
N GLU A 50 -9.90 -3.79 -14.71
CA GLU A 50 -8.84 -3.39 -15.65
C GLU A 50 -8.63 -1.87 -15.75
N LEU A 51 -8.90 -1.14 -14.65
CA LEU A 51 -8.81 0.32 -14.58
C LEU A 51 -7.51 0.84 -13.93
N GLN A 52 -6.54 -0.03 -13.65
CA GLN A 52 -5.29 0.31 -12.95
C GLN A 52 -4.50 1.42 -13.64
N GLY A 53 -4.60 1.51 -14.97
CA GLY A 53 -3.92 2.55 -15.73
C GLY A 53 -4.38 3.98 -15.43
N PHE A 54 -5.59 4.14 -14.87
CA PHE A 54 -6.09 5.44 -14.38
C PHE A 54 -5.50 5.82 -13.01
N LEU A 55 -5.10 4.84 -12.19
CA LEU A 55 -4.44 5.08 -10.89
C LEU A 55 -2.96 5.42 -11.07
N ASP A 56 -2.27 4.63 -11.90
CA ASP A 56 -0.82 4.71 -12.06
C ASP A 56 -0.40 5.76 -13.11
N GLY A 57 -1.36 6.33 -13.86
CA GLY A 57 -1.11 7.32 -14.89
C GLY A 57 -0.40 6.76 -16.13
N THR A 58 -0.40 5.44 -16.30
CA THR A 58 0.24 4.76 -17.43
C THR A 58 -0.55 4.91 -18.73
N LEU A 59 -1.83 5.28 -18.64
CA LEU A 59 -2.66 5.56 -19.80
C LEU A 59 -2.33 6.94 -20.39
N PRO A 60 -2.02 7.03 -21.69
CA PRO A 60 -1.79 8.31 -22.33
C PRO A 60 -3.07 9.13 -22.34
N VAL A 61 -2.97 10.42 -22.01
CA VAL A 61 -4.09 11.36 -22.12
C VAL A 61 -4.48 11.46 -23.60
N LEU A 62 -5.70 11.02 -23.92
CA LEU A 62 -6.20 11.06 -25.29
C LEU A 62 -6.47 12.50 -25.73
N ALA A 63 -6.06 12.84 -26.94
CA ALA A 63 -6.34 14.15 -27.52
C ALA A 63 -7.85 14.35 -27.69
N HIS A 64 -8.36 15.50 -27.24
CA HIS A 64 -9.77 15.87 -27.32
C HIS A 64 -10.30 15.99 -28.75
N PHE A 65 -9.41 16.29 -29.71
CA PHE A 65 -9.74 16.44 -31.11
C PHE A 65 -8.80 15.58 -31.94
N MET A 66 -9.36 14.93 -32.94
CA MET A 66 -8.64 14.16 -33.96
C MET A 66 -8.84 14.82 -35.33
N THR A 67 -7.78 14.83 -36.14
CA THR A 67 -7.85 15.29 -37.52
C THR A 67 -8.55 14.21 -38.36
N SER A 68 -9.72 14.56 -38.90
CA SER A 68 -10.47 13.74 -39.85
C SER A 68 -9.63 13.57 -41.14
N PRO A 69 -9.87 12.50 -41.94
CA PRO A 69 -9.30 12.37 -43.28
C PRO A 69 -9.48 13.61 -44.17
N ASP A 70 -10.53 14.40 -43.92
CA ASP A 70 -10.83 15.65 -44.63
C ASP A 70 -10.04 16.87 -44.12
N GLY A 71 -9.08 16.68 -43.21
CA GLY A 71 -8.26 17.74 -42.60
C GLY A 71 -8.98 18.55 -41.51
N ASN A 72 -10.24 18.26 -41.23
CA ASN A 72 -11.04 18.98 -40.24
C ASN A 72 -10.84 18.42 -38.82
N LEU A 73 -10.88 19.27 -37.79
CA LEU A 73 -10.79 18.84 -36.39
C LEU A 73 -12.15 18.31 -35.93
N THR A 74 -12.19 17.04 -35.55
CA THR A 74 -13.39 16.37 -35.04
C THR A 74 -13.20 15.96 -33.58
N PRO A 75 -14.23 16.06 -32.71
CA PRO A 75 -14.13 15.59 -31.33
C PRO A 75 -13.79 14.11 -31.28
N ASN A 76 -12.83 13.73 -30.44
CA ASN A 76 -12.48 12.33 -30.24
C ASN A 76 -13.48 11.68 -29.26
N PRO A 77 -14.34 10.74 -29.71
CA PRO A 77 -15.28 10.06 -28.84
C PRO A 77 -14.58 9.24 -27.76
N GLU A 78 -13.39 8.69 -28.02
CA GLU A 78 -12.63 7.90 -27.04
C GLU A 78 -12.09 8.77 -25.91
N ALA A 79 -11.67 10.01 -26.20
CA ALA A 79 -11.24 10.96 -25.18
C ALA A 79 -12.38 11.30 -24.22
N SER A 80 -13.61 11.44 -24.74
CA SER A 80 -14.80 11.68 -23.91
C SER A 80 -15.08 10.51 -22.97
N VAL A 81 -15.00 9.28 -23.47
CA VAL A 81 -15.19 8.05 -22.68
C VAL A 81 -14.11 7.92 -21.61
N PHE A 82 -12.84 8.17 -21.96
CA PHE A 82 -11.73 8.15 -21.01
C PHE A 82 -11.93 9.14 -19.86
N ILE A 83 -12.28 10.40 -20.18
CA ILE A 83 -12.54 11.43 -19.16
C ILE A 83 -13.71 11.02 -18.27
N GLN A 84 -14.77 10.49 -18.86
CA GLN A 84 -15.93 10.03 -18.10
C GLN A 84 -15.57 8.91 -17.13
N GLN A 85 -14.76 7.94 -17.58
CA GLN A 85 -14.26 6.86 -16.71
C GLN A 85 -13.38 7.38 -15.57
N ASP A 86 -12.46 8.32 -15.85
CA ASP A 86 -11.65 8.98 -14.82
C ASP A 86 -12.54 9.69 -13.78
N LYS A 87 -13.59 10.39 -14.21
CA LYS A 87 -14.49 11.10 -13.27
C LYS A 87 -15.34 10.17 -12.43
N PHE A 88 -15.83 9.07 -12.99
CA PHE A 88 -16.53 8.06 -12.19
C PHE A 88 -15.61 7.42 -11.15
N LEU A 89 -14.39 7.09 -11.55
CA LEU A 89 -13.40 6.50 -10.66
C LEU A 89 -12.96 7.48 -9.57
N ALA A 90 -12.69 8.74 -9.92
CA ALA A 90 -12.34 9.79 -8.97
C ALA A 90 -13.46 10.02 -7.94
N SER A 91 -14.71 10.11 -8.40
CA SER A 91 -15.87 10.26 -7.52
C SER A 91 -16.02 9.06 -6.57
N TRP A 92 -15.82 7.84 -7.06
CA TRP A 92 -15.86 6.66 -6.22
C TRP A 92 -14.72 6.62 -5.20
N LEU A 93 -13.48 6.92 -5.60
CA LEU A 93 -12.34 6.97 -4.68
C LEU A 93 -12.58 7.96 -3.54
N LEU A 94 -13.10 9.16 -3.84
CA LEU A 94 -13.48 10.13 -2.82
C LEU A 94 -14.55 9.59 -1.85
N TYR A 95 -15.51 8.80 -2.36
CA TYR A 95 -16.52 8.15 -1.51
C TYR A 95 -15.92 7.09 -0.59
N THR A 96 -14.81 6.44 -0.99
CA THR A 96 -14.08 5.50 -0.12
C THR A 96 -13.23 6.19 0.94
N ILE A 97 -13.20 7.52 1.00
CA ILE A 97 -12.39 8.29 1.97
C ILE A 97 -13.29 8.83 3.07
N SER A 98 -12.88 8.68 4.34
CA SER A 98 -13.59 9.24 5.48
C SER A 98 -13.72 10.76 5.36
N MET A 99 -14.86 11.30 5.81
CA MET A 99 -15.13 12.74 5.80
C MET A 99 -14.04 13.57 6.49
N LEU A 100 -13.39 13.02 7.51
CA LEU A 100 -12.32 13.69 8.25
C LEU A 100 -11.06 13.94 7.39
N LEU A 101 -10.87 13.13 6.34
CA LEU A 101 -9.71 13.18 5.48
C LEU A 101 -10.00 13.89 4.14
N LEU A 102 -11.27 14.13 3.78
CA LEU A 102 -11.64 14.72 2.48
C LEU A 102 -11.01 16.10 2.22
N SER A 103 -10.74 16.88 3.27
CA SER A 103 -10.10 18.20 3.16
C SER A 103 -8.71 18.13 2.50
N TYR A 104 -8.00 17.00 2.65
CA TYR A 104 -6.69 16.78 2.01
C TYR A 104 -6.78 16.51 0.51
N PHE A 105 -7.98 16.23 -0.03
CA PHE A 105 -8.20 15.85 -1.43
C PHE A 105 -8.92 16.92 -2.25
N ILE A 106 -9.20 18.10 -1.69
CA ILE A 106 -10.04 19.14 -2.33
C ILE A 106 -9.54 19.61 -3.70
N PHE A 107 -8.23 19.52 -3.94
CA PHE A 107 -7.61 19.93 -5.22
C PHE A 107 -7.38 18.77 -6.19
N ALA A 108 -7.60 17.52 -5.77
CA ALA A 108 -7.42 16.34 -6.60
C ALA A 108 -8.64 16.13 -7.50
N LYS A 109 -8.45 16.20 -8.81
CA LYS A 109 -9.51 16.17 -9.82
C LYS A 109 -9.55 14.88 -10.63
N THR A 110 -8.46 14.10 -10.62
CA THR A 110 -8.32 12.83 -11.34
C THR A 110 -8.16 11.67 -10.37
N ALA A 111 -8.45 10.47 -10.82
CA ALA A 111 -8.25 9.26 -10.02
C ALA A 111 -6.77 9.10 -9.59
N CYS A 112 -5.84 9.37 -10.51
CA CYS A 112 -4.40 9.36 -10.25
C CYS A 112 -3.99 10.36 -9.15
N GLU A 113 -4.50 11.60 -9.18
CA GLU A 113 -4.18 12.61 -8.17
C GLU A 113 -4.71 12.21 -6.78
N ILE A 114 -5.93 11.66 -6.71
CA ILE A 114 -6.52 11.19 -5.45
C ILE A 114 -5.68 10.03 -4.89
N TRP A 115 -5.40 9.04 -5.72
CA TRP A 115 -4.58 7.88 -5.35
C TRP A 115 -3.19 8.31 -4.86
N SER A 116 -2.49 9.14 -5.62
CA SER A 116 -1.16 9.65 -5.28
C SER A 116 -1.17 10.46 -3.98
N THR A 117 -2.23 11.25 -3.76
CA THR A 117 -2.38 12.05 -2.52
C THR A 117 -2.59 11.16 -1.31
N ALA A 118 -3.42 10.12 -1.40
CA ALA A 118 -3.60 9.15 -0.33
C ALA A 118 -2.29 8.44 0.01
N ASN A 119 -1.58 7.94 -1.00
CA ASN A 119 -0.28 7.29 -0.83
C ASN A 119 0.74 8.23 -0.17
N ARG A 120 0.82 9.49 -0.59
CA ARG A 120 1.74 10.47 0.00
C ARG A 120 1.38 10.81 1.45
N LEU A 121 0.09 10.99 1.75
CA LEU A 121 -0.40 11.34 3.09
C LEU A 121 -0.05 10.24 4.11
N PHE A 122 -0.16 8.98 3.71
CA PHE A 122 0.05 7.83 4.59
C PHE A 122 1.42 7.16 4.45
N ALA A 123 2.25 7.51 3.48
CA ALA A 123 3.62 6.98 3.36
C ALA A 123 4.46 7.26 4.62
N ALA A 124 4.42 8.49 5.14
CA ALA A 124 5.17 8.87 6.34
C ALA A 124 4.58 8.24 7.61
N ALA A 125 3.25 8.19 7.72
CA ALA A 125 2.55 7.62 8.88
C ALA A 125 2.74 6.09 8.97
N THR A 126 2.62 5.38 7.84
CA THR A 126 2.90 3.95 7.75
C THR A 126 4.38 3.67 8.00
N GLY A 127 5.30 4.48 7.48
CA GLY A 127 6.72 4.37 7.77
C GLY A 127 7.05 4.53 9.26
N ALA A 128 6.51 5.55 9.93
CA ALA A 128 6.72 5.76 11.36
C ALA A 128 6.08 4.66 12.22
N LYS A 129 4.87 4.21 11.86
CA LYS A 129 4.18 3.09 12.51
C LYS A 129 4.99 1.80 12.34
N LEU A 130 5.50 1.54 11.15
CA LEU A 130 6.35 0.39 10.86
C LEU A 130 7.64 0.43 11.68
N SER A 131 8.33 1.57 11.71
CA SER A 131 9.53 1.76 12.54
C SER A 131 9.25 1.56 14.02
N ARG A 132 8.11 2.03 14.53
CA ARG A 132 7.69 1.79 15.92
C ARG A 132 7.45 0.32 16.20
N ILE A 133 6.72 -0.38 15.33
CA ILE A 133 6.44 -1.81 15.52
C ILE A 133 7.74 -2.63 15.41
N LYS A 134 8.66 -2.27 14.51
CA LYS A 134 10.01 -2.87 14.45
C LYS A 134 10.80 -2.60 15.73
N HIS A 135 10.78 -1.37 16.22
CA HIS A 135 11.41 -1.04 17.51
C HIS A 135 10.81 -1.87 18.66
N ASP A 136 9.48 -1.98 18.72
CA ASP A 136 8.80 -2.79 19.75
C ASP A 136 9.22 -4.25 19.66
N LEU A 137 9.33 -4.81 18.44
CA LEU A 137 9.80 -6.17 18.18
C LEU A 137 11.23 -6.39 18.72
N HIS A 138 12.16 -5.47 18.41
CA HIS A 138 13.55 -5.55 18.89
C HIS A 138 13.70 -5.21 20.39
N SER A 139 12.70 -4.57 20.99
CA SER A 139 12.67 -4.22 22.42
C SER A 139 12.02 -5.30 23.30
N ILE A 140 11.39 -6.33 22.72
CA ILE A 140 10.82 -7.45 23.49
C ILE A 140 11.98 -8.19 24.19
N LYS A 141 12.21 -7.93 25.48
CA LYS A 141 13.13 -8.73 26.30
C LYS A 141 12.37 -9.87 26.98
N LYS A 142 13.01 -11.03 27.11
CA LYS A 142 12.43 -12.22 27.79
C LYS A 142 12.34 -12.03 29.32
N CYS A 143 13.02 -11.03 29.90
CA CYS A 143 13.38 -10.92 31.32
C CYS A 143 12.32 -11.32 32.37
N THR A 144 11.02 -11.22 32.08
CA THR A 144 9.93 -11.63 33.00
C THR A 144 8.83 -12.51 32.38
N LEU A 145 8.93 -12.90 31.10
CA LEU A 145 7.90 -13.66 30.40
C LEU A 145 8.21 -15.17 30.35
N ILE A 146 7.19 -15.99 30.58
CA ILE A 146 7.27 -17.43 30.33
C ILE A 146 7.47 -17.65 28.82
N VAL A 147 8.28 -18.63 28.40
CA VAL A 147 8.69 -18.83 26.99
C VAL A 147 7.50 -18.82 26.02
N LYS A 148 6.37 -19.40 26.42
CA LYS A 148 5.13 -19.42 25.64
C LYS A 148 4.52 -18.03 25.40
N GLU A 149 4.51 -17.18 26.43
CA GLU A 149 3.99 -15.80 26.34
C GLU A 149 4.92 -14.90 25.51
N TYR A 150 6.23 -15.13 25.61
CA TYR A 150 7.23 -14.46 24.80
C TYR A 150 7.10 -14.79 23.31
N ILE A 151 6.94 -16.07 22.95
CA ILE A 151 6.70 -16.49 21.55
C ILE A 151 5.38 -15.92 21.05
N ALA A 152 4.31 -15.99 21.84
CA ALA A 152 3.01 -15.42 21.46
C ALA A 152 3.08 -13.92 21.20
N LYS A 153 3.87 -13.17 22.00
CA LYS A 153 4.06 -11.73 21.82
C LYS A 153 4.80 -11.42 20.52
N ILE A 154 5.88 -12.15 20.20
CA ILE A 154 6.60 -12.01 18.93
C ILE A 154 5.68 -12.33 17.74
N GLN A 155 4.94 -13.44 17.81
CA GLN A 155 3.99 -13.82 16.75
C GLN A 155 2.94 -12.74 16.52
N ASN A 156 2.40 -12.16 17.59
CA ASN A 156 1.40 -11.10 17.50
C ASN A 156 2.00 -9.80 16.92
N THR A 157 3.22 -9.43 17.31
CA THR A 157 3.93 -8.27 16.73
C THR A 157 4.29 -8.49 15.26
N CYS A 158 4.67 -9.71 14.86
CA CYS A 158 4.87 -10.07 13.45
C CYS A 158 3.57 -10.00 12.64
N ALA A 159 2.46 -10.52 13.17
CA ALA A 159 1.15 -10.39 12.54
C ALA A 159 0.74 -8.91 12.38
N LEU A 160 1.11 -8.06 13.34
CA LEU A 160 0.87 -6.61 13.27
C LEU A 160 1.73 -5.91 12.20
N LEU A 161 2.97 -6.38 11.98
CA LEU A 161 3.86 -5.92 10.90
C LEU A 161 3.30 -6.31 9.53
N GLU A 162 2.87 -7.57 9.39
CA GLU A 162 2.23 -8.08 8.17
C GLU A 162 0.93 -7.32 7.86
N ALA A 163 0.08 -7.09 8.87
CA ALA A 163 -1.14 -6.28 8.73
C ALA A 163 -0.86 -4.79 8.44
N SER A 164 0.32 -4.29 8.81
CA SER A 164 0.78 -2.92 8.50
C SER A 164 1.50 -2.83 7.15
N GLY A 165 1.44 -3.88 6.32
CA GLY A 165 1.95 -3.89 4.95
C GLY A 165 3.44 -4.18 4.85
N SER A 166 4.09 -4.58 5.95
CA SER A 166 5.49 -5.02 5.95
C SER A 166 5.55 -6.53 6.01
N VAL A 167 6.06 -7.15 4.96
CA VAL A 167 6.37 -8.57 4.96
C VAL A 167 7.60 -8.77 5.85
N VAL A 168 7.44 -9.46 6.99
CA VAL A 168 8.56 -9.88 7.83
C VAL A 168 9.02 -11.24 7.30
N SER A 169 10.23 -11.30 6.76
CA SER A 169 10.81 -12.56 6.28
C SER A 169 10.94 -13.56 7.42
N GLU A 170 10.72 -14.86 7.15
CA GLU A 170 10.96 -15.92 8.14
C GLU A 170 12.39 -15.88 8.69
N ALA A 171 13.37 -15.45 7.89
CA ALA A 171 14.75 -15.26 8.34
C ALA A 171 14.87 -14.12 9.37
N GLU A 172 14.15 -13.01 9.17
CA GLU A 172 14.11 -11.86 10.09
C GLU A 172 13.38 -12.23 11.40
N LYS A 173 12.34 -13.08 11.32
CA LYS A 173 11.68 -13.66 12.51
C LYS A 173 12.65 -14.52 13.33
N VAL A 174 13.41 -15.40 12.68
CA VAL A 174 14.40 -16.27 13.34
C VAL A 174 15.53 -15.45 13.95
N GLU A 175 16.03 -14.44 13.25
CA GLU A 175 17.09 -13.54 13.73
C GLU A 175 16.65 -12.74 14.96
N VAL A 176 15.44 -12.16 14.96
CA VAL A 176 14.88 -11.46 16.12
C VAL A 176 14.78 -12.39 17.33
N ILE A 177 14.33 -13.63 17.14
CA ILE A 177 14.27 -14.62 18.21
C ILE A 177 15.68 -14.94 18.73
N PHE A 178 16.66 -15.14 17.85
CA PHE A 178 18.03 -15.47 18.22
C PHE A 178 18.75 -14.34 18.97
N VAL A 179 18.73 -13.13 18.43
CA VAL A 179 19.34 -11.93 19.05
C VAL A 179 18.77 -11.70 20.44
N THR A 180 17.46 -11.83 20.57
CA THR A 180 16.79 -11.61 21.84
C THR A 180 17.08 -12.73 22.83
N LEU A 181 17.08 -14.01 22.42
CA LEU A 181 17.46 -15.11 23.29
C LEU A 181 18.91 -14.99 23.76
N SER A 182 19.85 -14.67 22.85
CA SER A 182 21.28 -14.54 23.15
C SER A 182 21.54 -13.45 24.19
N SER A 183 20.86 -12.30 24.09
CA SER A 183 20.97 -11.21 25.09
C SER A 183 20.52 -11.60 26.51
N ASN A 184 19.63 -12.60 26.64
CA ASN A 184 19.22 -13.11 27.96
C ASN A 184 20.22 -14.12 28.53
N PHE A 185 20.98 -14.80 27.67
CA PHE A 185 22.07 -15.69 28.10
C PHE A 185 23.33 -14.92 28.44
N ASP A 186 23.60 -13.76 27.81
CA ASP A 186 24.74 -12.90 28.16
C ASP A 186 24.69 -12.43 29.62
N ALA A 187 23.51 -12.11 30.15
CA ALA A 187 23.36 -11.74 31.56
C ALA A 187 23.68 -12.91 32.51
N VAL A 188 23.30 -14.13 32.13
CA VAL A 188 23.60 -15.36 32.88
C VAL A 188 25.08 -15.73 32.77
N LEU A 189 25.67 -15.59 31.58
CA LEU A 189 27.10 -15.80 31.31
C LEU A 189 27.97 -14.80 32.07
N THR A 190 27.55 -13.53 32.12
CA THR A 190 28.22 -12.47 32.89
C THR A 190 28.16 -12.79 34.38
N LEU A 191 26.99 -13.18 34.92
CA LEU A 191 26.89 -13.64 36.32
C LEU A 191 27.71 -14.91 36.61
N ALA A 192 27.74 -15.87 35.68
CA ALA A 192 28.52 -17.10 35.82
C ALA A 192 30.03 -16.85 35.75
N SER A 193 30.48 -15.87 34.97
CA SER A 193 31.88 -15.44 34.93
C SER A 193 32.26 -14.69 36.22
N PHE A 194 31.40 -13.80 36.74
CA PHE A 194 31.61 -13.20 38.07
C PHE A 194 31.57 -14.22 39.22
N SER A 195 30.78 -15.30 39.10
CA SER A 195 30.74 -16.37 40.11
C SER A 195 31.92 -17.35 40.03
N SER A 196 32.65 -17.37 38.91
CA SER A 196 33.83 -18.23 38.73
C SER A 196 35.11 -17.59 39.31
N ASP A 197 35.15 -16.26 39.42
CA ASP A 197 36.28 -15.53 40.03
C ASP A 197 36.28 -15.59 41.57
N THR A 198 35.22 -16.12 42.21
CA THR A 198 35.11 -16.21 43.68
C THR A 198 35.66 -17.51 44.29
N LEU A 199 36.34 -18.35 43.51
CA LEU A 199 36.98 -19.58 43.99
C LEU A 199 38.51 -19.51 43.85
N LEU A 200 39.12 -18.57 44.58
CA LEU A 200 40.50 -18.70 45.03
C LEU A 200 40.47 -18.99 46.54
N PHE A 201 40.49 -20.28 46.88
CA PHE A 201 40.96 -20.76 48.17
C PHE A 201 42.47 -20.98 48.12
#